data_AF-A0A955B4B0-F1
#
_entry.id   AF-A0A955B4B0-F1
#
_cell.length_a   1.000
_cell.length_b   1.000
_cell.length_c   1.000
_cell.angle_alpha   90.00
_cell.angle_beta   90.00
_cell.angle_gamma   90.00
#
_symmetry.space_group_name_H-M   'P 1'
#
loop_
_entity.id
_entity.type
_entity.pdbx_description
1 polymer ?
#
loop_
_entity_poly.entity_id
_entity_poly.type
_entity_poly.pdbx_seq_one_letter_code
_entity_poly.pdbx_strand_id
1 'polypeptide(L)'
;MPQSRTRPLLLAHYMPWYEAAPEQGQWGWHWTMNHFDPNREDERRAIASHYYPAIGPYDSGDAKVIEYHLLLMKIAGIDGVIVDWYGREEFRDYALLHRNTARLIEQANRLRMRVVICYEDQTIPALVEANRIAADQRVAHAIADLEWLQANWFKEKCYLRFYGKPV
;
A
#
# COMPACT_ATOMS: atom_id res chain seq x y z
N MET A 1 19.84 -25.94 -27.65
CA MET A 1 18.97 -24.75 -27.49
C MET A 1 19.31 -24.09 -26.16
N PRO A 2 19.48 -22.76 -26.09
CA PRO A 2 19.74 -22.13 -24.80
C PRO A 2 18.48 -22.27 -23.95
N GLN A 3 18.65 -22.87 -22.78
CA GLN A 3 17.62 -23.03 -21.77
C GLN A 3 17.20 -21.62 -21.31
N SER A 4 15.98 -21.21 -21.64
CA SER A 4 15.38 -19.97 -21.13
C SER A 4 15.37 -20.05 -19.60
N ARG A 5 16.36 -19.43 -18.96
CA ARG A 5 16.30 -19.14 -17.52
C ARG A 5 15.23 -18.07 -17.35
N THR A 6 13.98 -18.48 -17.14
CA THR A 6 12.95 -17.59 -16.60
C THR A 6 13.46 -17.15 -15.24
N ARG A 7 13.91 -15.89 -15.13
CA ARG A 7 14.31 -15.34 -13.83
C ARG A 7 13.14 -15.47 -12.84
N PRO A 8 13.42 -15.68 -11.55
CA PRO A 8 12.37 -15.75 -10.54
C PRO A 8 11.46 -14.52 -10.59
N LEU A 9 10.18 -14.73 -10.27
CA LEU A 9 9.27 -13.62 -9.99
C LEU A 9 9.76 -12.91 -8.73
N LEU A 10 10.00 -11.61 -8.84
CA LEU A 10 10.46 -10.78 -7.73
C LEU A 10 9.44 -9.70 -7.41
N LEU A 11 8.96 -9.67 -6.17
CA LEU A 11 8.04 -8.65 -5.67
C LEU A 11 8.68 -7.92 -4.48
N ALA A 12 8.29 -6.66 -4.28
CA ALA A 12 8.70 -5.86 -3.14
C ALA A 12 7.51 -5.53 -2.24
N HIS A 13 7.71 -5.51 -0.91
CA HIS A 13 6.72 -4.94 0.01
C HIS A 13 6.56 -3.45 -0.25
N TYR A 14 5.32 -2.96 -0.19
CA TYR A 14 4.96 -1.59 -0.50
C TYR A 14 3.96 -1.04 0.53
N MET A 15 4.32 0.06 1.19
CA MET A 15 3.48 0.72 2.17
C MET A 15 2.73 1.91 1.55
N PRO A 16 1.38 1.93 1.54
CA PRO A 16 0.60 3.01 0.95
C PRO A 16 0.31 4.17 1.93
N TRP A 17 1.16 4.36 2.95
CA TRP A 17 0.81 5.06 4.21
C TRP A 17 1.39 6.44 4.45
N TYR A 18 2.14 7.00 3.50
CA TYR A 18 2.70 8.34 3.67
C TYR A 18 1.72 9.40 3.18
N GLU A 19 1.59 10.51 3.91
CA GLU A 19 0.76 11.66 3.52
C GLU A 19 1.57 12.94 3.63
N ALA A 20 1.61 13.73 2.57
CA ALA A 20 2.40 14.96 2.53
C ALA A 20 1.60 16.15 1.99
N ALA A 21 1.95 17.35 2.46
CA ALA A 21 1.52 18.60 1.84
C ALA A 21 2.26 18.82 0.50
N PRO A 22 1.63 19.42 -0.54
CA PRO A 22 0.36 20.14 -0.49
C PRO A 22 -0.89 19.28 -0.77
N GLU A 23 -0.77 17.99 -1.09
CA GLU A 23 -1.91 17.22 -1.61
C GLU A 23 -3.01 16.94 -0.57
N GLN A 24 -2.65 16.71 0.71
CA GLN A 24 -3.63 16.51 1.80
C GLN A 24 -3.79 17.73 2.71
N GLY A 25 -2.97 18.77 2.53
CA GLY A 25 -2.91 19.91 3.45
C GLY A 25 -2.36 19.60 4.85
N GLN A 26 -1.93 18.35 5.12
CA GLN A 26 -1.39 17.90 6.40
C GLN A 26 -0.27 16.86 6.21
N TRP A 27 0.53 16.66 7.27
CA TRP A 27 1.52 15.58 7.35
C TRP A 27 0.93 14.38 8.06
N GLY A 28 1.01 13.20 7.43
CA GLY A 28 0.50 11.95 8.00
C GLY A 28 1.31 11.48 9.20
N TRP A 29 0.71 10.60 9.99
CA TRP A 29 1.35 10.04 11.19
C TRP A 29 2.67 9.35 10.86
N HIS A 30 2.82 8.71 9.70
CA HIS A 30 4.04 7.98 9.32
C HIS A 30 5.24 8.88 9.01
N TRP A 31 5.04 10.17 8.71
CA TRP A 31 6.15 11.13 8.62
C TRP A 31 6.49 11.79 9.95
N THR A 32 5.58 11.77 10.92
CA THR A 32 5.69 12.53 12.17
C THR A 32 6.00 11.63 13.37
N MET A 33 5.41 10.45 13.46
CA MET A 33 5.46 9.51 14.59
C MET A 33 5.23 10.20 15.95
N ASN A 34 4.38 11.24 15.97
CA ASN A 34 4.14 12.12 17.13
C ASN A 34 5.39 12.79 17.73
N HIS A 35 6.50 12.84 17.00
CA HIS A 35 7.77 13.37 17.48
C HIS A 35 8.41 14.38 16.52
N PHE A 36 8.25 14.17 15.22
CA PHE A 36 8.84 14.98 14.16
C PHE A 36 7.79 15.95 13.58
N ASP A 37 8.25 17.14 13.20
CA ASP A 37 7.42 18.20 12.61
C ASP A 37 7.98 18.59 11.23
N PRO A 38 7.44 18.04 10.13
CA PRO A 38 7.96 18.30 8.79
C PRO A 38 7.66 19.71 8.27
N ASN A 39 6.88 20.53 8.99
CA ASN A 39 6.74 21.96 8.70
C ASN A 39 7.98 22.76 9.13
N ARG A 40 8.81 22.21 10.02
CA ARG A 40 10.10 22.80 10.36
C ARG A 40 11.10 22.45 9.27
N GLU A 41 11.25 23.39 8.35
CA GLU A 41 12.26 23.38 7.30
C GLU A 41 13.52 24.06 7.80
N ASP A 42 14.34 23.31 8.54
CA ASP A 42 15.76 23.65 8.69
C ASP A 42 16.49 23.23 7.38
N GLU A 43 17.76 22.80 7.43
CA GLU A 43 18.49 22.29 6.26
C GLU A 43 17.71 21.21 5.47
N ARG A 44 16.83 20.47 6.15
CA ARG A 44 15.82 19.56 5.57
C ARG A 44 14.63 19.41 6.54
N ARG A 45 13.44 19.07 6.02
CA ARG A 45 12.25 18.78 6.84
C ARG A 45 12.54 17.69 7.88
N ALA A 46 12.16 17.92 9.14
CA ALA A 46 12.26 16.90 10.18
C ALA A 46 11.20 15.79 9.96
N ILE A 47 11.64 14.58 9.64
CA ILE A 47 10.77 13.42 9.40
C ILE A 47 11.17 12.22 10.26
N ALA A 48 10.21 11.33 10.49
CA ALA A 48 10.37 10.08 11.23
C ALA A 48 11.12 8.99 10.44
N SER A 49 12.31 9.33 9.93
CA SER A 49 13.18 8.39 9.23
C SER A 49 14.65 8.79 9.40
N HIS A 50 15.53 7.80 9.54
CA HIS A 50 16.97 8.02 9.50
C HIS A 50 17.45 8.37 8.08
N TYR A 51 16.81 7.78 7.06
CA TYR A 51 17.11 8.01 5.65
C TYR A 51 16.14 9.03 5.06
N TYR A 52 16.64 9.86 4.14
CA TYR A 52 15.82 10.87 3.48
C TYR A 52 15.45 10.40 2.06
N PRO A 53 14.16 10.36 1.68
CA PRO A 53 13.77 9.99 0.32
C PRO A 53 14.35 10.97 -0.70
N ALA A 54 14.83 10.46 -1.84
CA ALA A 54 15.42 11.30 -2.89
C ALA A 54 14.43 12.32 -3.48
N ILE A 55 13.14 12.01 -3.46
CA ILE A 55 12.05 12.90 -3.91
C ILE A 55 11.47 13.76 -2.77
N GLY A 56 12.11 13.74 -1.60
CA GLY A 56 11.58 14.33 -0.38
C GLY A 56 10.41 13.53 0.22
N PRO A 57 9.87 13.98 1.36
CA PRO A 57 8.65 13.42 1.95
C PRO A 57 7.49 13.54 0.96
N TYR A 58 6.79 12.45 0.72
CA TYR A 58 5.82 12.31 -0.36
C TYR A 58 4.46 11.83 0.15
N ASP A 59 3.44 11.98 -0.69
CA ASP A 59 2.11 11.39 -0.48
C ASP A 59 2.00 10.06 -1.25
N SER A 60 1.68 8.97 -0.56
CA SER A 60 1.53 7.63 -1.15
C SER A 60 0.31 7.52 -2.08
N GLY A 61 -0.60 8.49 -2.05
CA GLY A 61 -1.74 8.63 -2.95
C GLY A 61 -1.44 9.47 -4.20
N ASP A 62 -0.33 10.18 -4.29
CA ASP A 62 0.04 10.94 -5.51
C ASP A 62 0.31 9.96 -6.66
N ALA A 63 -0.43 10.10 -7.76
CA ALA A 63 -0.28 9.27 -8.95
C ALA A 63 1.13 9.34 -9.56
N LYS A 64 1.81 10.50 -9.47
CA LYS A 64 3.18 10.68 -9.97
C LYS A 64 4.19 9.96 -9.09
N VAL A 65 4.01 9.99 -7.76
CA VAL A 65 4.85 9.25 -6.81
C VAL A 65 4.69 7.75 -7.01
N ILE A 66 3.46 7.27 -7.15
CA ILE A 66 3.18 5.87 -7.45
C ILE A 66 3.83 5.44 -8.77
N GLU A 67 3.64 6.21 -9.85
CA GLU A 67 4.27 5.94 -11.14
C GLU A 67 5.80 5.91 -11.03
N TYR A 68 6.38 6.87 -10.32
CA TYR A 68 7.82 6.93 -10.07
C TYR A 68 8.34 5.67 -9.35
N HIS A 69 7.70 5.25 -8.24
CA HIS A 69 8.08 4.04 -7.52
C HIS A 69 8.01 2.78 -8.39
N LEU A 70 6.89 2.61 -9.11
CA LEU A 70 6.68 1.46 -9.98
C LEU A 70 7.69 1.43 -11.12
N LEU A 71 7.99 2.57 -11.77
CA LEU A 71 9.00 2.64 -12.82
C LEU A 71 10.42 2.35 -12.30
N LEU A 72 10.77 2.83 -11.11
CA LEU A 72 12.05 2.49 -10.48
C LEU A 72 12.17 0.98 -10.22
N MET A 73 11.13 0.38 -9.65
CA MET A 73 11.08 -1.06 -9.41
C MET A 73 11.24 -1.84 -10.72
N LYS A 74 10.54 -1.41 -11.77
CA LYS A 74 10.61 -2.03 -13.10
C LYS A 74 12.02 -1.97 -13.70
N ILE A 75 12.71 -0.83 -13.58
CA ILE A 75 14.09 -0.65 -14.05
C ILE A 75 15.05 -1.50 -13.21
N ALA A 76 14.79 -1.66 -11.91
CA ALA A 76 15.55 -2.52 -11.01
C ALA A 76 15.29 -4.04 -11.22
N GLY A 77 14.37 -4.42 -12.09
CA GLY A 77 14.02 -5.82 -12.37
C GLY A 77 13.03 -6.44 -11.39
N ILE A 78 12.34 -5.62 -10.58
CA ILE A 78 11.22 -6.04 -9.72
C ILE A 78 9.93 -6.07 -10.56
N ASP A 79 9.17 -7.16 -10.47
CA ASP A 79 8.00 -7.42 -11.31
C ASP A 79 6.72 -6.79 -10.78
N GLY A 80 6.68 -6.43 -9.50
CA GLY A 80 5.49 -5.94 -8.85
C GLY A 80 5.64 -5.73 -7.36
N VAL A 81 4.51 -5.52 -6.70
CA VAL A 81 4.42 -5.16 -5.29
C VAL A 81 3.52 -6.11 -4.52
N ILE A 82 3.88 -6.35 -3.27
CA ILE A 82 3.02 -6.85 -2.21
C ILE A 82 2.63 -5.62 -1.40
N VAL A 83 1.37 -5.18 -1.48
CA VAL A 83 0.91 -3.97 -0.81
C VAL A 83 0.15 -4.32 0.47
N ASP A 84 0.58 -3.73 1.58
CA ASP A 84 -0.04 -3.87 2.88
C ASP A 84 -1.40 -3.15 2.88
N TRP A 85 -2.46 -3.87 3.25
CA TRP A 85 -3.84 -3.40 3.17
C TRP A 85 -4.58 -3.64 4.48
N TYR A 86 -5.17 -2.56 5.01
CA TYR A 86 -5.66 -2.46 6.38
C TYR A 86 -7.20 -2.52 6.51
N GLY A 87 -7.89 -2.88 5.43
CA GLY A 87 -9.35 -2.87 5.38
C GLY A 87 -9.93 -1.58 4.81
N ARG A 88 -11.26 -1.42 4.89
CA ARG A 88 -12.02 -0.32 4.25
C ARG A 88 -12.71 0.62 5.25
N GLU A 89 -12.60 0.31 6.53
CA GLU A 89 -13.33 1.04 7.56
C GLU A 89 -12.81 2.47 7.73
N GLU A 90 -13.72 3.39 8.05
CA GLU A 90 -13.39 4.78 8.44
C GLU A 90 -12.84 4.80 9.88
N PHE A 91 -11.67 4.20 10.06
CA PHE A 91 -10.99 4.06 11.33
C PHE A 91 -9.48 4.20 11.16
N ARG A 92 -8.87 5.08 11.97
CA ARG A 92 -7.45 5.49 11.82
C ARG A 92 -7.18 5.92 10.37
N ASP A 93 -6.17 5.35 9.73
CA ASP A 93 -5.79 5.59 8.34
C ASP A 93 -6.35 4.54 7.36
N TYR A 94 -7.19 3.58 7.79
CA TYR A 94 -7.52 2.42 6.94
C TYR A 94 -8.20 2.81 5.62
N ALA A 95 -9.21 3.69 5.65
CA ALA A 95 -9.89 4.19 4.47
C ALA A 95 -8.95 4.96 3.52
N LEU A 96 -8.01 5.71 4.08
CA LEU A 96 -6.97 6.42 3.34
C LEU A 96 -6.03 5.42 2.64
N LEU A 97 -5.54 4.41 3.36
CA LEU A 97 -4.67 3.37 2.82
C LEU A 97 -5.39 2.57 1.73
N HIS A 98 -6.68 2.28 1.91
CA HIS A 98 -7.52 1.66 0.89
C HIS A 98 -7.58 2.49 -0.40
N ARG A 99 -7.82 3.80 -0.29
CA ARG A 99 -7.85 4.73 -1.43
C ARG A 99 -6.49 4.77 -2.15
N ASN A 100 -5.39 4.86 -1.40
CA ASN A 100 -4.04 4.87 -1.96
C ASN A 100 -3.71 3.54 -2.66
N THR A 101 -4.14 2.41 -2.07
CA THR A 101 -4.01 1.07 -2.68
C THR A 101 -4.80 0.95 -3.98
N ALA A 102 -6.01 1.53 -4.05
CA ALA A 102 -6.79 1.56 -5.29
C ALA A 102 -6.04 2.29 -6.42
N ARG A 103 -5.44 3.45 -6.11
CA ARG A 103 -4.60 4.22 -7.06
C ARG A 103 -3.36 3.44 -7.49
N LEU A 104 -2.73 2.72 -6.56
CA LEU A 104 -1.59 1.84 -6.86
C LEU A 104 -1.96 0.74 -7.85
N ILE A 105 -3.10 0.07 -7.65
CA ILE A 105 -3.60 -0.98 -8.55
C ILE A 105 -3.87 -0.44 -9.95
N GLU A 106 -4.49 0.74 -10.06
CA GLU A 106 -4.70 1.42 -11.34
C GLU A 106 -3.39 1.67 -12.09
N GLN A 107 -2.37 2.22 -11.39
CA GLN A 107 -1.07 2.49 -11.98
C GLN A 107 -0.31 1.20 -12.33
N ALA A 108 -0.38 0.16 -11.49
CA ALA A 108 0.25 -1.13 -11.76
C ALA A 108 -0.35 -1.80 -13.01
N ASN A 109 -1.67 -1.73 -13.18
CA ASN A 109 -2.35 -2.16 -14.40
C ASN A 109 -1.82 -1.40 -15.63
N ARG A 110 -1.73 -0.07 -15.57
CA ARG A 110 -1.22 0.77 -16.67
C ARG A 110 0.23 0.44 -17.03
N LEU A 111 1.07 0.22 -16.02
CA LEU A 111 2.51 -0.02 -16.18
C LEU A 111 2.87 -1.50 -16.40
N ARG A 112 1.88 -2.40 -16.38
CA ARG A 112 2.02 -3.85 -16.51
C ARG A 112 2.90 -4.45 -15.41
N MET A 113 2.75 -3.96 -14.19
CA MET A 113 3.37 -4.52 -12.98
C MET A 113 2.38 -5.42 -12.25
N ARG A 114 2.90 -6.34 -11.44
CA ARG A 114 2.07 -7.25 -10.62
C ARG A 114 1.70 -6.62 -9.29
N VAL A 115 0.56 -7.02 -8.75
CA VAL A 115 0.10 -6.65 -7.40
C VAL A 115 -0.37 -7.89 -6.64
N VAL A 116 -0.06 -7.94 -5.36
CA VAL A 116 -0.59 -8.86 -4.35
C VAL A 116 -1.03 -8.03 -3.15
N ILE A 117 -2.15 -8.38 -2.52
CA ILE A 117 -2.57 -7.78 -1.25
C ILE A 117 -1.97 -8.55 -0.09
N CYS A 118 -1.23 -7.88 0.79
CA CYS A 118 -0.95 -8.36 2.12
C CYS A 118 -2.05 -7.86 3.06
N TYR A 119 -2.95 -8.75 3.46
CA TYR A 119 -4.06 -8.39 4.35
C TYR A 119 -3.56 -8.29 5.80
N GLU A 120 -3.56 -7.08 6.33
CA GLU A 120 -3.17 -6.77 7.71
C GLU A 120 -4.32 -7.05 8.67
N ASP A 121 -4.50 -8.33 9.04
CA ASP A 121 -5.61 -8.78 9.90
C ASP A 121 -5.49 -8.30 11.36
N GLN A 122 -4.31 -7.79 11.75
CA GLN A 122 -4.09 -7.09 13.03
C GLN A 122 -4.98 -5.84 13.21
N THR A 123 -5.60 -5.36 12.12
CA THR A 123 -6.58 -4.27 12.16
C THR A 123 -7.90 -4.67 12.81
N ILE A 124 -8.28 -5.94 12.73
CA ILE A 124 -9.54 -6.48 13.25
C ILE A 124 -9.62 -6.37 14.79
N PRO A 125 -8.62 -6.80 15.58
CA PRO A 125 -8.59 -6.54 17.02
C PRO A 125 -8.81 -5.06 17.38
N ALA A 126 -8.16 -4.13 16.67
CA ALA A 126 -8.31 -2.70 16.94
C ALA A 126 -9.73 -2.19 16.66
N LEU A 127 -10.42 -2.77 15.67
CA LEU A 127 -11.83 -2.48 15.40
C LEU A 127 -12.74 -3.01 16.53
N VAL A 128 -12.44 -4.19 17.09
CA VAL A 128 -13.18 -4.73 18.25
C VAL A 128 -12.98 -3.84 19.48
N GLU A 129 -11.73 -3.48 19.79
CA GLU A 129 -11.40 -2.59 20.92
C GLU A 129 -12.10 -1.22 20.80
N ALA A 130 -12.23 -0.72 19.58
CA ALA A 130 -12.94 0.52 19.28
C ALA A 130 -14.47 0.35 19.18
N ASN A 131 -15.03 -0.82 19.51
CA ASN A 131 -16.45 -1.17 19.38
C ASN A 131 -17.04 -0.92 17.98
N ARG A 132 -16.22 -1.04 16.92
CA ARG A 132 -16.65 -0.91 15.52
C ARG A 132 -17.23 -2.22 14.98
N ILE A 133 -16.74 -3.35 15.49
CA ILE A 133 -17.27 -4.69 15.25
C ILE A 133 -17.37 -5.45 16.57
N ALA A 134 -18.29 -6.40 16.68
CA ALA A 134 -18.37 -7.26 17.85
C ALA A 134 -17.26 -8.34 17.83
N ALA A 135 -16.81 -8.77 19.01
CA ALA A 135 -15.70 -9.72 19.14
C ALA A 135 -15.96 -11.09 18.48
N ASP A 136 -17.21 -11.51 18.43
CA ASP A 136 -17.67 -12.74 17.76
C ASP A 136 -17.82 -12.57 16.22
N GLN A 137 -17.74 -11.34 15.70
CA GLN A 137 -17.85 -11.03 14.26
C GLN A 137 -16.49 -10.93 13.54
N ARG A 138 -15.37 -11.18 14.23
CA ARG A 138 -14.01 -11.04 13.66
C ARG A 138 -13.81 -11.85 12.37
N VAL A 139 -14.21 -13.12 12.39
CA VAL A 139 -14.06 -14.01 11.22
C VAL A 139 -15.00 -13.60 10.09
N ALA A 140 -16.25 -13.23 10.43
CA ALA A 140 -17.22 -12.75 9.45
C ALA A 140 -16.73 -11.47 8.74
N HIS A 141 -16.09 -10.56 9.49
CA HIS A 141 -15.49 -9.36 8.94
C HIS A 141 -14.33 -9.68 7.96
N ALA A 142 -13.40 -10.55 8.34
CA ALA A 142 -12.31 -10.99 7.46
C ALA A 142 -12.83 -11.65 6.18
N ILE A 143 -13.88 -12.47 6.27
CA ILE A 143 -14.53 -13.08 5.11
C ILE A 143 -15.12 -11.99 4.20
N ALA A 144 -15.84 -11.02 4.76
CA ALA A 144 -16.44 -9.93 3.99
C ALA A 144 -15.39 -9.08 3.26
N ASP A 145 -14.23 -8.86 3.88
CA ASP A 145 -13.10 -8.18 3.23
C ASP A 145 -12.51 -9.00 2.07
N LEU A 146 -12.27 -10.31 2.27
CA LEU A 146 -11.78 -11.19 1.21
C LEU A 146 -12.78 -11.33 0.05
N GLU A 147 -14.08 -11.40 0.34
CA GLU A 147 -15.15 -11.40 -0.67
C GLU A 147 -15.15 -10.09 -1.46
N TRP A 148 -14.95 -8.95 -0.78
CA TRP A 148 -14.82 -7.66 -1.44
C TRP A 148 -13.58 -7.63 -2.34
N LEU A 149 -12.43 -8.10 -1.86
CA LEU A 149 -11.20 -8.20 -2.67
C LEU A 149 -11.41 -9.09 -3.90
N GLN A 150 -12.11 -10.22 -3.74
CA GLN A 150 -12.46 -11.12 -4.84
C GLN A 150 -13.33 -10.43 -5.89
N ALA A 151 -14.35 -9.69 -5.46
CA ALA A 151 -15.27 -9.00 -6.35
C ALA A 151 -14.63 -7.78 -7.06
N ASN A 152 -13.57 -7.20 -6.49
CA ASN A 152 -13.01 -5.93 -6.95
C ASN A 152 -11.58 -6.03 -7.49
N TRP A 153 -10.61 -6.50 -6.71
CA TRP A 153 -9.19 -6.41 -7.07
C TRP A 153 -8.59 -7.72 -7.58
N PHE A 154 -9.04 -8.88 -7.11
CA PHE A 154 -8.49 -10.16 -7.59
C PHE A 154 -8.78 -10.42 -9.07
N LYS A 155 -9.82 -9.79 -9.63
CA LYS A 155 -10.15 -9.87 -11.06
C LYS A 155 -9.27 -9.00 -11.95
N GLU A 156 -8.46 -8.10 -11.38
CA GLU A 156 -7.61 -7.19 -12.14
C GLU A 156 -6.50 -7.93 -12.88
N LYS A 157 -6.12 -7.42 -14.06
CA LYS A 157 -5.10 -8.07 -14.91
C LYS A 157 -3.72 -8.05 -14.26
N CYS A 158 -3.43 -7.00 -13.48
CA CYS A 158 -2.20 -6.88 -12.70
C CYS A 158 -2.16 -7.84 -11.50
N TYR A 159 -3.29 -8.36 -11.03
CA TYR A 159 -3.32 -9.19 -9.83
C TYR A 159 -2.58 -10.51 -10.08
N LEU A 160 -1.61 -10.81 -9.22
CA LEU A 160 -0.83 -12.04 -9.36
C LEU A 160 -1.68 -13.26 -9.04
N ARG A 161 -1.57 -14.28 -9.90
CA ARG A 161 -2.19 -15.58 -9.66
C ARG A 161 -1.14 -16.68 -9.67
N PHE A 162 -1.27 -17.58 -8.72
CA PHE A 162 -0.48 -18.80 -8.66
C PHE A 162 -1.43 -19.99 -8.83
N TYR A 163 -1.19 -20.81 -9.86
CA TYR A 163 -2.10 -21.91 -10.27
C TYR A 163 -3.58 -21.46 -10.42
N GLY A 164 -3.79 -20.30 -11.03
CA GLY A 164 -5.12 -19.74 -11.30
C GLY A 164 -5.80 -19.07 -10.10
N LYS A 165 -5.24 -19.19 -8.90
CA LYS A 165 -5.77 -18.58 -7.67
C LYS A 165 -5.07 -17.26 -7.34
N PRO A 166 -5.78 -16.26 -6.81
CA PRO A 166 -5.15 -15.09 -6.21
C PRO A 166 -4.13 -15.53 -5.15
N VAL A 167 -2.99 -14.86 -5.15
CA VAL A 167 -1.98 -14.96 -4.07
C VAL A 167 -2.32 -13.95 -2.99
#